data_AF-A0A2K1XY44-F1
#
_entry.id   AF-A0A2K1XY44-F1
#
_cell.length_a   1.000
_cell.length_b   1.000
_cell.length_c   1.000
_cell.angle_alpha   90.00
_cell.angle_beta   90.00
_cell.angle_gamma   90.00
#
_symmetry.space_group_name_H-M   'P 1'
#
loop_
_entity.id
_entity.type
_entity.pdbx_description
1 polymer ?
#
loop_
_entity_poly.entity_id
_entity_poly.type
_entity_poly.pdbx_seq_one_letter_code
_entity_poly.pdbx_strand_id
1 'polypeptide(L)'
;LLGWIVSVDDLENIIGGHVWLGSICILGGIWHILTKPFAWVRRALVWSGEAYLSYSLCALSIFGFIACCFVWFNNTAYPNELYEPTRPEASQALTFIVRDQRLGANVGGAQGPTGLGKYLMCSPTREVLFGGETMCFWDLRAPWLEPLRGPNGSLNFVGGAEINAVNYVSHRSLLATSHFVLGFFLFVGHLWHAGRARAAVAGFEKRIDRDFEPVLSHDYS
;
A
#
# COMPACT_ATOMS: atom_id res chain seq x y z
N LEU A 1 -7.88 -7.28 6.24
CA LEU A 1 -6.73 -6.75 7.04
C LEU A 1 -5.90 -5.68 6.28
N LEU A 2 -6.41 -5.10 5.18
CA LEU A 2 -5.66 -4.14 4.33
C LEU A 2 -6.15 -2.68 4.40
N GLY A 3 -7.06 -2.35 5.31
CA GLY A 3 -7.60 -0.98 5.41
C GLY A 3 -6.96 -0.15 6.51
N TRP A 4 -5.70 0.29 6.33
CA TRP A 4 -5.17 1.43 7.10
C TRP A 4 -5.71 2.73 6.46
N ILE A 5 -4.91 3.78 6.33
CA ILE A 5 -5.33 5.04 5.68
C ILE A 5 -5.74 4.87 4.20
N VAL A 6 -5.38 3.74 3.58
CA VAL A 6 -5.77 3.38 2.20
C VAL A 6 -7.27 3.12 2.05
N SER A 7 -8.01 2.83 3.12
CA SER A 7 -9.44 2.52 3.05
C SER A 7 -10.36 3.74 3.03
N VAL A 8 -9.82 4.97 3.00
CA VAL A 8 -10.65 6.18 2.91
C VAL A 8 -11.52 6.15 1.64
N ASP A 9 -12.83 6.30 1.82
CA ASP A 9 -13.83 6.05 0.79
C ASP A 9 -14.73 7.26 0.47
N ASP A 10 -14.46 8.43 1.06
CA ASP A 10 -15.19 9.66 0.80
C ASP A 10 -14.27 10.90 0.75
N LEU A 11 -14.75 11.96 0.08
CA LEU A 11 -14.01 13.20 -0.10
C LEU A 11 -13.99 14.07 1.16
N GLU A 12 -14.98 13.96 2.04
CA GLU A 12 -15.06 14.76 3.26
C GLU A 12 -13.91 14.40 4.20
N ASN A 13 -13.65 13.12 4.39
CA ASN A 13 -12.54 12.61 5.19
C ASN A 13 -11.18 12.94 4.56
N ILE A 14 -11.06 12.92 3.23
CA ILE A 14 -9.83 13.35 2.55
C ILE A 14 -9.58 14.83 2.83
N ILE A 15 -10.56 15.71 2.59
CA ILE A 15 -10.41 17.16 2.79
C ILE A 15 -10.18 17.48 4.28
N GLY A 16 -10.98 16.89 5.17
CA GLY A 16 -10.83 17.05 6.61
C GLY A 16 -9.45 16.63 7.11
N GLY A 17 -8.92 15.51 6.58
CA GLY A 17 -7.56 15.06 6.87
C GLY A 17 -6.49 16.07 6.46
N HIS A 18 -6.62 16.73 5.31
CA HIS A 18 -5.68 17.76 4.86
C HIS A 18 -5.77 19.04 5.70
N VAL A 19 -6.96 19.44 6.14
CA VAL A 19 -7.14 20.58 7.06
C VAL A 19 -6.44 20.31 8.40
N TRP A 20 -6.60 19.10 8.95
CA TRP A 20 -5.90 18.67 10.15
C TRP A 20 -4.39 18.64 9.97
N LEU A 21 -3.89 18.02 8.90
CA LEU A 21 -2.46 17.94 8.62
C LEU A 21 -1.85 19.33 8.44
N GLY A 22 -2.51 20.22 7.70
CA GLY A 22 -2.07 21.60 7.51
C GLY A 22 -1.96 22.35 8.84
N SER A 23 -2.95 22.20 9.71
CA SER A 23 -2.96 22.81 11.04
C SER A 23 -1.80 22.28 11.91
N ILE A 24 -1.57 20.97 11.89
CA ILE A 24 -0.47 20.32 12.64
C ILE A 24 0.90 20.77 12.11
N CYS A 25 1.08 20.86 10.80
CA CYS A 25 2.33 21.31 10.19
C CYS A 25 2.65 22.77 10.54
N ILE A 26 1.66 23.67 10.57
CA ILE A 26 1.85 25.07 10.95
C ILE A 26 2.23 25.17 12.43
N LEU A 27 1.45 24.54 13.31
CA LEU A 27 1.72 24.56 14.76
C LEU A 27 3.05 23.89 15.10
N GLY A 28 3.36 22.76 14.47
CA GLY A 28 4.64 22.06 14.59
C GLY A 28 5.82 22.88 14.08
N GLY A 29 5.65 23.61 12.96
CA GLY A 29 6.66 24.52 12.43
C GLY A 29 6.97 25.67 13.40
N ILE A 30 5.94 26.33 13.93
CA ILE A 30 6.09 27.39 14.94
C ILE A 30 6.79 26.83 16.19
N TRP A 31 6.38 25.65 16.66
CA TRP A 31 7.01 24.97 17.78
C TRP A 31 8.51 24.72 17.55
N HIS A 32 8.90 24.21 16.38
CA HIS A 32 10.30 23.95 16.05
C HIS A 32 11.14 25.23 15.86
N ILE A 33 10.53 26.37 15.53
CA ILE A 33 11.21 27.68 15.51
C ILE A 33 11.50 28.18 16.92
N LEU A 34 10.53 28.03 17.83
CA LEU A 34 10.59 28.60 19.18
C LEU A 34 11.35 27.73 20.19
N THR A 35 11.57 26.45 19.89
CA THR A 35 12.15 25.49 20.83
C THR A 35 13.51 24.98 20.38
N LYS A 36 14.30 24.51 21.35
CA LYS A 36 15.58 23.81 21.12
C LYS A 36 15.39 22.32 21.43
N PRO A 37 16.18 21.43 20.80
CA PRO A 37 16.05 19.99 21.05
C PRO A 37 16.29 19.64 22.52
N PHE A 38 15.38 18.88 23.09
CA PHE A 38 15.44 18.44 24.48
C PHE A 38 16.65 17.53 24.74
N ALA A 39 17.06 17.43 26.00
CA ALA A 39 18.27 16.70 26.38
C ALA A 39 18.24 15.20 26.04
N TRP A 40 17.07 14.57 26.03
CA TRP A 40 16.94 13.16 25.63
C TRP A 40 17.07 13.00 24.10
N VAL A 41 16.52 13.92 23.31
CA VAL A 41 16.64 13.93 21.84
C VAL A 41 18.11 14.07 21.43
N ARG A 42 18.83 14.99 22.09
CA ARG A 42 20.27 15.20 21.85
C ARG A 42 21.11 13.94 22.07
N ARG A 43 20.70 13.07 23.00
CA ARG A 43 21.39 11.82 23.33
C ARG A 43 21.00 10.66 22.41
N ALA A 44 19.78 10.67 21.86
CA ALA A 44 19.27 9.56 21.07
C ALA A 44 19.68 9.63 19.59
N LEU A 45 19.91 10.83 19.04
CA LEU A 45 20.12 11.04 17.61
C LEU A 45 21.55 11.43 17.25
N VAL A 46 21.91 11.20 15.99
CA VAL A 46 23.18 11.60 15.39
C VAL A 46 22.99 12.96 14.73
N TRP A 47 23.79 13.96 15.12
CA TRP A 47 23.68 15.34 14.66
C TRP A 47 24.70 15.63 13.55
N SER A 48 24.51 15.04 12.38
CA SER A 48 25.35 15.25 11.20
C SER A 48 24.53 15.39 9.92
N GLY A 49 25.08 16.06 8.91
CA GLY A 49 24.41 16.23 7.61
C GLY A 49 24.01 14.90 6.97
N GLU A 50 24.88 13.89 7.04
CA GLU A 50 24.60 12.55 6.53
C GLU A 50 23.49 11.83 7.32
N ALA A 51 23.41 12.05 8.63
CA ALA A 51 22.31 11.50 9.44
C ALA A 51 20.97 12.13 9.05
N TYR A 52 20.90 13.45 8.84
CA TYR A 52 19.66 14.12 8.39
C TYR A 52 19.21 13.64 7.01
N LEU A 53 20.15 13.42 6.09
CA LEU A 53 19.87 12.80 4.79
C LEU A 53 19.27 11.40 5.00
N SER A 54 19.89 10.58 5.85
CA SER A 54 19.40 9.23 6.15
C SER A 54 17.98 9.22 6.74
N TYR A 55 17.65 10.11 7.68
CA TYR A 55 16.31 10.21 8.24
C TYR A 55 15.26 10.56 7.17
N SER A 56 15.63 11.46 6.26
CA SER A 56 14.77 11.85 5.14
C SER A 56 14.57 10.72 4.12
N LEU A 57 15.62 9.93 3.84
CA LEU A 57 15.53 8.75 2.97
C LEU A 57 14.59 7.68 3.54
N CYS A 58 14.60 7.48 4.86
CA CYS A 58 13.65 6.57 5.53
C CYS A 58 12.21 7.04 5.33
N ALA A 59 11.94 8.33 5.56
CA ALA A 59 10.61 8.90 5.37
C ALA A 59 10.13 8.77 3.91
N LEU A 60 10.97 9.11 2.94
CA LEU A 60 10.62 8.99 1.51
C LEU A 60 10.41 7.53 1.08
N SER A 61 11.17 6.59 1.64
CA SER A 61 10.97 5.17 1.38
C SER A 61 9.58 4.71 1.82
N ILE A 62 9.18 5.07 3.05
CA ILE A 62 7.85 4.78 3.57
C ILE A 62 6.77 5.44 2.70
N PHE A 63 6.96 6.69 2.27
CA PHE A 63 6.03 7.35 1.35
C PHE A 63 5.90 6.62 0.02
N GLY A 64 6.99 6.08 -0.53
CA GLY A 64 6.97 5.25 -1.75
C GLY A 64 6.13 3.98 -1.58
N PHE A 65 6.30 3.25 -0.48
CA PHE A 65 5.49 2.06 -0.19
C PHE A 65 4.02 2.38 0.06
N ILE A 66 3.73 3.47 0.78
CA ILE A 66 2.36 3.95 1.00
C ILE A 66 1.73 4.30 -0.35
N ALA A 67 2.40 5.09 -1.19
CA ALA A 67 1.91 5.46 -2.52
C ALA A 67 1.64 4.25 -3.42
N CYS A 68 2.52 3.23 -3.37
CA CYS A 68 2.33 1.96 -4.06
C CYS A 68 1.03 1.26 -3.63
N CYS A 69 0.74 1.18 -2.33
CA CYS A 69 -0.51 0.60 -1.84
C CYS A 69 -1.73 1.46 -2.20
N PHE A 70 -1.63 2.79 -2.10
CA PHE A 70 -2.73 3.71 -2.43
C PHE A 70 -3.18 3.58 -3.88
N VAL A 71 -2.25 3.66 -4.84
CA VAL A 71 -2.60 3.58 -6.26
C VAL A 71 -3.13 2.19 -6.65
N TRP A 72 -2.73 1.14 -5.93
CA TRP A 72 -3.12 -0.22 -6.22
C TRP A 72 -4.53 -0.58 -5.70
N PHE A 73 -4.93 -0.04 -4.55
CA PHE A 73 -6.14 -0.46 -3.85
C PHE A 73 -7.22 0.63 -3.72
N ASN A 74 -6.85 1.90 -3.66
CA ASN A 74 -7.82 2.97 -3.45
C ASN A 74 -8.43 3.41 -4.80
N ASN A 75 -9.75 3.46 -4.85
CA ASN A 75 -10.54 3.91 -6.01
C ASN A 75 -11.23 5.27 -5.77
N THR A 76 -11.04 5.89 -4.60
CA THR A 76 -11.63 7.19 -4.23
C THR A 76 -10.71 8.34 -4.60
N ALA A 77 -9.47 8.33 -4.13
CA ALA A 77 -8.42 9.28 -4.49
C ALA A 77 -7.82 9.00 -5.88
N TYR A 78 -7.90 7.74 -6.34
CA TYR A 78 -7.53 7.33 -7.70
C TYR A 78 -8.79 6.81 -8.41
N PRO A 79 -9.62 7.68 -9.01
CA PRO A 79 -10.86 7.28 -9.65
C PRO A 79 -10.60 6.36 -10.85
N ASN A 80 -11.43 5.32 -11.01
CA ASN A 80 -11.28 4.30 -12.05
C ASN A 80 -11.50 4.84 -13.46
N GLU A 81 -12.26 5.92 -13.59
CA GLU A 81 -12.51 6.63 -14.84
C GLU A 81 -11.22 7.22 -15.43
N LEU A 82 -10.23 7.49 -14.56
CA LEU A 82 -8.94 8.05 -14.94
C LEU A 82 -7.80 7.02 -14.84
N TYR A 83 -7.83 6.16 -13.82
CA TYR A 83 -6.74 5.23 -13.49
C TYR A 83 -7.06 3.77 -13.76
N GLU A 84 -8.20 3.48 -14.40
CA GLU A 84 -8.68 2.13 -14.71
C GLU A 84 -9.10 1.34 -13.45
N PRO A 85 -9.80 0.20 -13.61
CA PRO A 85 -10.18 -0.62 -12.47
C PRO A 85 -8.98 -1.18 -11.72
N THR A 86 -9.07 -1.22 -10.39
CA THR A 86 -8.10 -1.94 -9.56
C THR A 86 -8.15 -3.45 -9.85
N ARG A 87 -7.08 -4.19 -9.55
CA ARG A 87 -7.07 -5.66 -9.73
C ARG A 87 -8.22 -6.37 -8.99
N PRO A 88 -8.54 -6.00 -7.73
CA PRO A 88 -9.73 -6.52 -7.06
C PRO A 88 -11.03 -6.26 -7.83
N GLU A 89 -11.20 -5.07 -8.42
CA GLU A 89 -12.39 -4.74 -9.23
C GLU A 89 -12.46 -5.50 -10.55
N ALA A 90 -11.35 -5.60 -11.27
CA ALA A 90 -11.27 -6.32 -12.55
C ALA A 90 -11.46 -7.84 -12.38
N SER A 91 -11.13 -8.38 -11.21
CA SER A 91 -11.22 -9.81 -10.93
C SER A 91 -12.63 -10.31 -10.63
N GLN A 92 -13.60 -9.44 -10.32
CA GLN A 92 -14.91 -9.87 -9.87
C GLN A 92 -15.63 -10.73 -10.92
N ALA A 93 -16.16 -11.89 -10.50
CA ALA A 93 -16.75 -12.90 -11.39
C ALA A 93 -18.13 -12.51 -11.98
N LEU A 94 -18.58 -11.27 -11.76
CA LEU A 94 -19.93 -10.78 -12.05
C LEU A 94 -20.37 -10.99 -13.51
N THR A 95 -19.46 -10.86 -14.47
CA THR A 95 -19.75 -11.00 -15.91
C THR A 95 -20.23 -12.40 -16.27
N PHE A 96 -19.61 -13.44 -15.70
CA PHE A 96 -20.01 -14.82 -15.94
C PHE A 96 -21.32 -15.17 -15.24
N ILE A 97 -21.57 -14.58 -14.07
CA ILE A 97 -22.83 -14.73 -13.33
C ILE A 97 -23.99 -14.18 -14.13
N VAL A 98 -23.88 -12.93 -14.60
CA VAL A 98 -24.92 -12.27 -15.39
C VAL A 98 -25.16 -12.99 -16.71
N ARG A 99 -24.08 -13.42 -17.40
CA ARG A 99 -24.19 -14.20 -18.64
C ARG A 99 -24.96 -15.49 -18.39
N ASP A 100 -24.57 -16.28 -17.39
CA ASP A 100 -25.14 -17.60 -17.17
C ASP A 100 -26.56 -17.51 -16.61
N GLN A 101 -26.87 -16.50 -15.81
CA GLN A 101 -28.24 -16.21 -15.37
C GLN A 101 -29.16 -15.84 -16.56
N ARG A 102 -28.66 -15.04 -17.52
CA ARG A 102 -29.39 -14.74 -18.77
C ARG A 102 -29.60 -15.98 -19.65
N LEU A 103 -28.70 -16.95 -19.56
CA LEU A 103 -28.82 -18.26 -20.20
C LEU A 103 -29.72 -19.24 -19.41
N GLY A 104 -30.33 -18.78 -18.31
CA GLY A 104 -31.28 -19.57 -17.51
C GLY A 104 -30.65 -20.39 -16.37
N ALA A 105 -29.37 -20.20 -16.08
CA ALA A 105 -28.71 -20.90 -14.97
C ALA A 105 -29.13 -20.34 -13.60
N ASN A 106 -29.42 -21.22 -12.65
CA ASN A 106 -29.63 -20.84 -11.25
C ASN A 106 -28.28 -20.60 -10.56
N VAL A 107 -27.88 -19.33 -10.47
CA VAL A 107 -26.59 -18.92 -9.92
C VAL A 107 -26.43 -19.21 -8.41
N GLY A 108 -27.55 -19.27 -7.66
CA GLY A 108 -27.52 -19.56 -6.23
C GLY A 108 -27.46 -21.05 -5.88
N GLY A 109 -27.88 -21.92 -6.81
CA GLY A 109 -27.85 -23.38 -6.65
C GLY A 109 -26.74 -24.09 -7.42
N ALA A 110 -25.97 -23.37 -8.24
CA ALA A 110 -24.93 -23.97 -9.07
C ALA A 110 -23.72 -24.38 -8.24
N GLN A 111 -23.49 -25.69 -8.10
CA GLN A 111 -22.30 -26.24 -7.46
C GLN A 111 -21.13 -26.29 -8.44
N GLY A 112 -19.95 -25.85 -7.99
CA GLY A 112 -18.69 -25.90 -8.73
C GLY A 112 -17.94 -27.24 -8.53
N PRO A 113 -16.85 -27.48 -9.28
CA PRO A 113 -16.11 -28.74 -9.24
C PRO A 113 -15.50 -29.09 -7.88
N THR A 114 -15.28 -28.10 -7.01
CA THR A 114 -14.70 -28.26 -5.67
C THR A 114 -15.75 -28.52 -4.58
N GLY A 115 -17.03 -28.61 -4.95
CA GLY A 115 -18.14 -28.75 -4.01
C GLY A 115 -18.65 -27.43 -3.41
N LEU A 116 -17.93 -26.32 -3.60
CA LEU A 116 -18.38 -24.96 -3.27
C LEU A 116 -19.33 -24.40 -4.33
N GLY A 117 -20.04 -23.31 -4.02
CA GLY A 117 -20.88 -22.63 -5.00
C GLY A 117 -20.03 -22.05 -6.14
N LYS A 118 -20.46 -22.30 -7.38
CA LYS A 118 -19.74 -21.90 -8.60
C LYS A 118 -19.67 -20.39 -8.76
N TYR A 119 -20.72 -19.69 -8.35
CA TYR A 119 -20.89 -18.24 -8.54
C TYR A 119 -20.96 -17.47 -7.22
N LEU A 120 -21.63 -18.04 -6.22
CA LEU A 120 -21.85 -17.43 -4.91
C LEU A 120 -21.43 -18.41 -3.82
N MET A 121 -20.80 -17.90 -2.77
CA MET A 121 -20.51 -18.66 -1.56
C MET A 121 -20.43 -17.73 -0.35
N CYS A 122 -20.24 -18.31 0.83
CA CYS A 122 -20.17 -17.55 2.07
C CYS A 122 -18.73 -17.16 2.41
N SER A 123 -18.54 -15.95 2.90
CA SER A 123 -17.32 -15.53 3.58
C SER A 123 -17.13 -16.29 4.90
N PRO A 124 -15.92 -16.26 5.49
CA PRO A 124 -15.72 -16.73 6.86
C PRO A 124 -16.66 -16.08 7.89
N THR A 125 -17.21 -14.89 7.58
CA THR A 125 -18.17 -14.14 8.39
C THR A 125 -19.63 -14.30 7.94
N ARG A 126 -19.91 -15.22 7.00
CA ARG A 126 -21.25 -15.52 6.43
C ARG A 126 -21.86 -14.43 5.55
N GLU A 127 -21.05 -13.55 4.99
CA GLU A 127 -21.49 -12.65 3.93
C GLU A 127 -21.53 -13.38 2.59
N VAL A 128 -22.49 -13.05 1.72
CA VAL A 128 -22.54 -13.60 0.37
C VAL A 128 -21.46 -12.91 -0.47
N LEU A 129 -20.52 -13.70 -0.99
CA LEU A 129 -19.42 -13.23 -1.83
C LEU A 129 -19.35 -14.03 -3.15
N PHE A 130 -18.59 -13.50 -4.10
CA PHE A 130 -18.37 -14.17 -5.39
C PHE A 130 -17.46 -15.39 -5.27
N GLY A 131 -17.84 -16.46 -5.97
CA GLY A 131 -17.15 -17.75 -6.01
C GLY A 131 -15.79 -17.72 -6.73
N GLY A 132 -15.07 -18.84 -6.64
CA GLY A 132 -13.79 -19.04 -7.34
C GLY A 132 -12.62 -18.25 -6.73
N GLU A 133 -11.59 -17.99 -7.51
CA GLU A 133 -10.35 -17.31 -7.05
C GLU A 133 -10.61 -15.88 -6.55
N THR A 134 -11.74 -15.29 -6.94
CA THR A 134 -12.18 -13.94 -6.58
C THR A 134 -12.59 -13.82 -5.11
N MET A 135 -12.69 -14.95 -4.40
CA MET A 135 -12.96 -15.01 -2.96
C MET A 135 -11.99 -14.20 -2.11
N CYS A 136 -10.74 -14.03 -2.56
CA CYS A 136 -9.73 -13.28 -1.84
C CYS A 136 -9.93 -11.75 -1.95
N PHE A 137 -10.83 -11.30 -2.80
CA PHE A 137 -11.16 -9.89 -3.05
C PHE A 137 -12.56 -9.51 -2.57
N TRP A 138 -13.11 -10.24 -1.60
CA TRP A 138 -14.44 -10.02 -1.02
C TRP A 138 -14.58 -8.69 -0.26
N ASP A 139 -13.45 -8.12 0.20
CA ASP A 139 -13.37 -6.81 0.86
C ASP A 139 -13.55 -5.63 -0.11
N LEU A 140 -13.66 -5.87 -1.43
CA LEU A 140 -13.82 -4.80 -2.41
C LEU A 140 -15.13 -4.01 -2.21
N ARG A 141 -15.00 -2.69 -2.26
CA ARG A 141 -16.11 -1.74 -2.39
C ARG A 141 -15.93 -0.89 -3.64
N ALA A 142 -16.97 -0.80 -4.45
CA ALA A 142 -16.95 -0.02 -5.68
C ALA A 142 -18.34 0.57 -5.97
N PRO A 143 -18.44 1.80 -6.51
CA PRO A 143 -19.74 2.45 -6.74
C PRO A 143 -20.71 1.66 -7.62
N TRP A 144 -20.20 0.80 -8.51
CA TRP A 144 -21.00 -0.08 -9.37
C TRP A 144 -21.39 -1.42 -8.70
N LEU A 145 -20.72 -1.81 -7.62
CA LEU A 145 -20.97 -3.05 -6.88
C LEU A 145 -21.87 -2.82 -5.65
N GLU A 146 -21.73 -1.68 -4.97
CA GLU A 146 -22.54 -1.35 -3.78
C GLU A 146 -24.06 -1.43 -4.02
N PRO A 147 -24.62 -0.96 -5.15
CA PRO A 147 -26.06 -1.12 -5.44
C PRO A 147 -26.50 -2.59 -5.59
N LEU A 148 -25.56 -3.51 -5.85
CA LEU A 148 -25.79 -4.95 -6.02
C LEU A 148 -25.62 -5.74 -4.71
N ARG A 149 -25.09 -5.11 -3.65
CA ARG A 149 -25.01 -5.69 -2.29
C ARG A 149 -26.39 -5.68 -1.58
N GLY A 150 -27.46 -5.98 -2.34
CA GLY A 150 -28.88 -6.06 -1.95
C GLY A 150 -29.69 -6.83 -3.01
N PRO A 151 -30.94 -7.27 -2.73
CA PRO A 151 -31.48 -8.59 -3.09
C PRO A 151 -31.34 -9.11 -4.54
N ASN A 152 -31.24 -8.29 -5.58
CA ASN A 152 -31.45 -8.73 -6.98
C ASN A 152 -30.55 -8.03 -8.05
N GLY A 153 -29.25 -7.82 -7.78
CA GLY A 153 -28.36 -7.01 -8.65
C GLY A 153 -28.02 -7.55 -10.06
N SER A 154 -27.95 -6.68 -11.08
CA SER A 154 -27.38 -6.95 -12.43
C SER A 154 -26.56 -5.77 -13.02
N LEU A 155 -25.65 -6.09 -13.97
CA LEU A 155 -25.03 -5.29 -15.08
C LEU A 155 -23.46 -5.26 -15.16
N ASN A 156 -22.95 -5.03 -16.38
CA ASN A 156 -21.78 -5.70 -17.03
C ASN A 156 -20.46 -4.90 -17.05
N PHE A 157 -19.30 -5.56 -17.19
CA PHE A 157 -18.12 -5.14 -18.02
C PHE A 157 -17.20 -6.33 -18.39
N VAL A 158 -16.48 -6.23 -19.51
CA VAL A 158 -15.59 -7.28 -20.10
C VAL A 158 -14.13 -6.96 -19.81
N GLY A 159 -13.36 -7.96 -19.38
CA GLY A 159 -11.89 -7.93 -19.40
C GLY A 159 -11.35 -9.30 -19.81
N GLY A 160 -10.71 -9.39 -20.97
CA GLY A 160 -10.08 -10.60 -21.48
C GLY A 160 -8.57 -10.61 -21.20
N ALA A 161 -8.00 -11.80 -20.99
CA ALA A 161 -6.57 -12.04 -21.15
C ALA A 161 -6.37 -12.74 -22.49
N GLU A 162 -5.59 -12.15 -23.40
CA GLU A 162 -5.23 -12.80 -24.66
C GLU A 162 -3.82 -12.38 -25.14
N ILE A 163 -3.23 -13.25 -25.96
CA ILE A 163 -1.85 -13.20 -26.46
C ILE A 163 -1.65 -12.11 -27.53
N ASN A 164 -0.70 -11.20 -27.31
CA ASN A 164 -0.03 -10.31 -28.28
C ASN A 164 -0.90 -9.61 -29.35
N ALA A 165 -2.04 -9.01 -28.98
CA ALA A 165 -2.84 -8.18 -29.90
C ALA A 165 -3.06 -6.74 -29.42
N VAL A 166 -2.92 -6.46 -28.12
CA VAL A 166 -3.25 -5.16 -27.52
C VAL A 166 -2.03 -4.59 -26.80
N ASN A 167 -1.57 -3.40 -27.21
CA ASN A 167 -0.53 -2.65 -26.51
C ASN A 167 -1.14 -1.88 -25.34
N TYR A 168 -1.34 -2.57 -24.21
CA TYR A 168 -1.98 -2.00 -23.03
C TYR A 168 -1.22 -2.40 -21.76
N VAL A 169 -0.85 -1.41 -20.95
CA VAL A 169 -0.32 -1.59 -19.60
C VAL A 169 -1.06 -0.63 -18.70
N SER A 170 -1.61 -1.15 -17.60
CA SER A 170 -2.38 -0.31 -16.67
C SER A 170 -1.53 0.77 -16.03
N HIS A 171 -2.07 1.99 -15.96
CA HIS A 171 -1.44 3.11 -15.25
C HIS A 171 -1.19 2.77 -13.77
N ARG A 172 -2.09 2.02 -13.13
CA ARG A 172 -1.89 1.55 -11.74
C ARG A 172 -0.69 0.61 -11.62
N SER A 173 -0.49 -0.27 -12.59
CA SER A 173 0.67 -1.16 -12.62
C SER A 173 1.97 -0.39 -12.81
N LEU A 174 2.01 0.58 -13.72
CA LEU A 174 3.20 1.43 -13.91
C LEU A 174 3.52 2.24 -12.66
N LEU A 175 2.52 2.89 -12.07
CA LEU A 175 2.71 3.70 -10.88
C LEU A 175 3.11 2.84 -9.67
N ALA A 176 2.44 1.72 -9.41
CA ALA A 176 2.75 0.86 -8.28
C ALA A 176 4.16 0.27 -8.37
N THR A 177 4.52 -0.30 -9.52
CA THR A 177 5.86 -0.88 -9.71
C THR A 177 6.96 0.18 -9.60
N SER A 178 6.77 1.36 -10.20
CA SER A 178 7.74 2.46 -10.11
C SER A 178 7.93 2.93 -8.67
N HIS A 179 6.84 3.16 -7.93
CA HIS A 179 6.91 3.63 -6.54
C HIS A 179 7.48 2.57 -5.61
N PHE A 180 7.22 1.28 -5.85
CA PHE A 180 7.82 0.19 -5.09
C PHE A 180 9.34 0.15 -5.28
N VAL A 181 9.81 0.21 -6.53
CA VAL A 181 11.24 0.20 -6.85
C VAL A 181 11.95 1.42 -6.24
N LEU A 182 11.36 2.62 -6.37
CA LEU A 182 11.89 3.83 -5.74
C LEU A 182 11.92 3.71 -4.21
N GLY A 183 10.83 3.27 -3.60
CA GLY A 183 10.73 3.06 -2.15
C GLY A 183 11.79 2.09 -1.62
N PHE A 184 12.03 0.99 -2.35
CA PHE A 184 13.06 0.02 -2.02
C PHE A 184 14.47 0.61 -2.09
N PHE A 185 14.84 1.28 -3.19
CA PHE A 185 16.20 1.84 -3.30
C PHE A 185 16.44 3.00 -2.32
N LEU A 186 15.42 3.78 -2.00
CA LEU A 186 15.49 4.80 -0.94
C LEU A 186 15.67 4.17 0.44
N PHE A 187 15.07 2.99 0.69
CA PHE A 187 15.30 2.23 1.92
C PHE A 187 16.75 1.74 2.02
N VAL A 188 17.29 1.18 0.93
CA VAL A 188 18.69 0.76 0.86
C VAL A 188 19.63 1.96 1.10
N GLY A 189 19.32 3.11 0.48
CA GLY A 189 20.04 4.35 0.72
C GLY A 189 19.96 4.81 2.18
N HIS A 190 18.81 4.68 2.83
CA HIS A 190 18.65 4.95 4.26
C HIS A 190 19.60 4.08 5.10
N LEU A 191 19.59 2.75 4.90
CA LEU A 191 20.44 1.82 5.64
C LEU A 191 21.93 2.15 5.47
N TRP A 192 22.34 2.42 4.23
CA TRP A 192 23.71 2.79 3.90
C TRP A 192 24.15 4.07 4.61
N HIS A 193 23.41 5.17 4.45
CA HIS A 193 23.77 6.46 5.05
C HIS A 193 23.59 6.47 6.57
N ALA A 194 22.63 5.73 7.13
CA ALA A 194 22.45 5.60 8.58
C ALA A 194 23.66 4.92 9.21
N GLY A 195 24.12 3.81 8.61
CA GLY A 195 25.28 3.06 9.06
C GLY A 195 26.55 3.90 8.98
N ARG A 196 26.79 4.53 7.84
CA ARG A 196 27.94 5.43 7.64
C ARG A 196 27.93 6.61 8.60
N ALA A 197 26.80 7.30 8.78
CA ALA A 197 26.72 8.44 9.68
C ALA A 197 27.06 8.06 11.12
N ARG A 198 26.61 6.88 11.58
CA ARG A 198 26.97 6.36 12.91
C ARG A 198 28.46 6.01 13.00
N ALA A 199 28.99 5.30 12.02
CA ALA A 199 30.41 4.93 12.00
C ALA A 199 31.32 6.16 11.96
N ALA A 200 30.94 7.20 11.22
CA ALA A 200 31.69 8.44 11.10
C ALA A 200 31.70 9.25 12.40
N VAL A 201 30.57 9.31 13.12
CA VAL A 201 30.52 9.98 14.43
C VAL A 201 31.28 9.21 15.50
N ALA A 202 31.35 7.88 15.38
CA ALA A 202 32.17 7.05 16.26
C ALA A 202 33.66 6.96 15.83
N GLY A 203 34.02 7.51 14.66
CA GLY A 203 35.41 7.66 14.21
C GLY A 203 36.05 6.41 13.58
N PHE A 204 35.26 5.42 13.17
CA PHE A 204 35.77 4.16 12.59
C PHE A 204 35.25 3.89 11.16
N GLU A 205 34.78 4.92 10.44
CA GLU A 205 34.18 4.75 9.11
C GLU A 205 35.16 4.30 8.02
N LYS A 206 36.46 4.58 8.19
CA LYS A 206 37.49 4.27 7.19
C LYS A 206 38.13 2.92 7.39
N ARG A 207 38.45 2.56 8.64
CA ARG A 207 39.10 1.31 9.02
C ARG A 207 39.05 1.10 10.53
N ILE A 208 39.29 -0.14 10.93
CA ILE A 208 39.60 -0.51 12.30
C ILE A 208 41.01 -0.03 12.65
N ASP A 209 41.22 0.45 13.87
CA ASP A 209 42.55 0.76 14.38
C ASP A 209 43.34 -0.54 14.60
N ARG A 210 44.52 -0.62 13.98
CA ARG A 210 45.36 -1.82 14.08
C ARG A 210 46.00 -1.95 15.45
N ASP A 211 46.17 -0.84 16.16
CA ASP A 211 46.78 -0.82 17.49
C ASP A 211 45.73 -0.99 18.60
N PHE A 212 44.45 -0.81 18.28
CA PHE A 212 43.33 -0.94 19.21
C PHE A 212 42.14 -1.63 18.54
N GLU A 213 42.21 -2.96 18.44
CA GLU A 213 41.12 -3.78 17.88
C GLU A 213 40.14 -4.20 18.99
N PRO A 214 38.87 -3.73 18.97
CA PRO A 214 37.93 -3.93 20.09
C PRO A 214 37.56 -5.40 20.36
N VAL A 215 37.67 -6.27 19.36
CA VAL A 215 37.36 -7.69 19.53
C VAL A 215 38.41 -8.41 20.39
N LEU A 216 39.67 -7.97 20.32
CA LEU A 216 40.78 -8.59 21.05
C LEU A 216 40.81 -8.23 22.53
N SER A 217 40.10 -7.17 22.94
CA SER A 217 40.00 -6.74 24.34
C SER A 217 38.78 -7.31 25.07
N HIS A 218 37.83 -7.93 24.37
CA HIS A 218 36.58 -8.46 24.94
C HIS A 218 36.77 -9.79 25.70
N ASP A 219 37.80 -10.57 25.37
CA ASP A 219 38.07 -11.86 26.03
C ASP A 219 38.82 -11.74 27.37
N TYR A 220 39.22 -10.52 27.76
CA TYR A 220 40.01 -10.25 28.97
C TYR A 220 39.23 -9.52 30.09
N SER A 221 37.89 -9.47 30.00
CA SER A 221 36.98 -8.85 31.00
C SER A 221 35.97 -9.86 31.56
#